data_AF-A0A0D1YVN4-F1
#
_entry.id   AF-A0A0D1YVN4-F1
#
_cell.length_a   1.000
_cell.length_b   1.000
_cell.length_c   1.000
_cell.angle_alpha   90.00
_cell.angle_beta   90.00
_cell.angle_gamma   90.00
#
_symmetry.space_group_name_H-M   'P 1'
#
loop_
_entity.id
_entity.type
_entity.pdbx_description
1 polymer ?
#
loop_
_entity_poly.entity_id
_entity_poly.type
_entity_poly.pdbx_seq_one_letter_code
_entity_poly.pdbx_strand_id
1 'polypeptide(L)'
;MFGMNLWGSVAPGGELLNDRERNPPPRPIPLEFPTYIPSKCGRPLDAHHMKSLCKHILSVRRPFDIQDSHLAQLNVELRQDVQLEDMTPDEDFRSRPFLFDADLNSMLNELGVENEDAYREILRLPPLEGRKKPRLAYSRNFYATLEEMCRYWDDSKDNYYEIESKETEDSASKDSSIKGEKKQSEGRDAPTKDASQETQTNVDQSPILTENAVGDKIRLNTETMEIPTRPRMKQVYKGVRLGNGEQMSPGTRVAAVRNLLKMAVHKFNCRDYDVQPRERLRIGKINLPSTYYNFCVAKMPSDIKLARARMVEGPLLGVHCRTEVRFRSRDGLLEASSDFVGEKYDLFREVSGLLMLAQQRAREGRTPSNEPTPEQWWAVKSRWGDGPTKWGQLSTEVFEDDDPSWSPEERHLQLEKREREEEERQRVDLPTATDLNNLKPEDLISTKALPSSERPQKKKKSNDDTNIRDRTEYKDGKRLMYTAPLRRKWYQEWANVRPNSLTWDDKMIYKRIGMPDPQEGWDDVYMISGANHHACIVKLTVHKNYLEWLETGAVKQDALTRTRQDVDPLSAVRQHHILYMSRSRWFDMFNTEQRKDLLTGIWRLLSWINRDEIPKAEYDRREELRRKQQ
;
A
#
# COMPACT_ATOMS: atom_id res chain seq x y z
N MET A 1 5.48 -20.58 1.35
CA MET A 1 4.36 -20.51 0.38
C MET A 1 3.24 -19.73 1.05
N PHE A 2 2.71 -18.70 0.40
CA PHE A 2 1.37 -18.19 0.71
C PHE A 2 0.63 -18.17 -0.62
N GLY A 3 -0.40 -19.00 -0.74
CA GLY A 3 -1.24 -19.03 -1.93
C GLY A 3 -1.99 -17.71 -2.01
N MET A 4 -1.72 -16.91 -3.03
CA MET A 4 -2.64 -15.83 -3.38
C MET A 4 -3.91 -16.50 -3.90
N ASN A 5 -4.97 -16.47 -3.10
CA ASN A 5 -6.32 -16.77 -3.54
C ASN A 5 -6.79 -15.66 -4.48
N LEU A 6 -6.20 -15.58 -5.67
CA LEU A 6 -6.67 -14.76 -6.78
C LEU A 6 -7.79 -15.50 -7.53
N TRP A 7 -8.77 -15.99 -6.75
CA TRP A 7 -10.07 -16.44 -7.23
C TRP A 7 -11.10 -15.41 -6.76
N GLY A 8 -10.94 -14.18 -7.26
CA GLY A 8 -12.12 -13.36 -7.48
C GLY A 8 -12.99 -14.13 -8.46
N SER A 9 -14.21 -14.48 -8.05
CA SER A 9 -15.13 -15.24 -8.89
C SER A 9 -15.50 -14.41 -10.11
N VAL A 10 -14.84 -14.67 -11.25
CA VAL A 10 -15.33 -14.22 -12.55
C VAL A 10 -16.61 -15.01 -12.82
N ALA A 11 -17.74 -14.41 -12.46
CA ALA A 11 -19.05 -14.97 -12.72
C ALA A 11 -19.18 -15.24 -14.24
N PRO A 12 -19.84 -16.34 -14.65
CA PRO A 12 -20.07 -16.62 -16.05
C PRO A 12 -21.05 -15.60 -16.62
N GLY A 13 -20.50 -14.58 -17.30
CA GLY A 13 -21.23 -13.42 -17.83
C GLY A 13 -20.89 -12.15 -17.05
N GLY A 14 -19.98 -11.34 -17.59
CA GLY A 14 -19.76 -9.98 -17.09
C GLY A 14 -20.92 -9.09 -17.49
N GLU A 15 -21.92 -8.95 -16.62
CA GLU A 15 -23.13 -8.15 -16.87
C GLU A 15 -22.78 -6.66 -17.06
N LEU A 16 -23.32 -6.03 -18.11
CA LEU A 16 -23.16 -4.59 -18.34
C LEU A 16 -23.94 -3.82 -17.27
N LEU A 17 -23.22 -3.16 -16.35
CA LEU A 17 -23.83 -2.42 -15.24
C LEU A 17 -24.58 -1.14 -15.65
N ASN A 18 -24.39 -0.68 -16.88
CA ASN A 18 -24.92 0.58 -17.43
C ASN A 18 -26.43 0.71 -17.20
N ASP A 19 -27.20 -0.30 -17.61
CA ASP A 19 -28.67 -0.25 -17.59
C ASP A 19 -29.28 -0.69 -16.25
N ARG A 20 -28.44 -1.16 -15.31
CA ARG A 20 -28.89 -1.76 -14.06
C ARG A 20 -29.10 -0.72 -12.96
N GLU A 21 -30.36 -0.54 -12.59
CA GLU A 21 -30.81 0.35 -11.52
C GLU A 21 -30.24 -0.04 -10.15
N ARG A 22 -29.55 0.91 -9.52
CA ARG A 22 -28.87 0.76 -8.24
C ARG A 22 -29.03 2.02 -7.39
N ASN A 23 -28.67 1.94 -6.12
CA ASN A 23 -28.49 3.14 -5.29
C ASN A 23 -27.29 3.95 -5.85
N PRO A 24 -27.32 5.29 -5.79
CA PRO A 24 -26.24 6.13 -6.29
C PRO A 24 -24.91 5.87 -5.59
N PRO A 25 -23.79 5.70 -6.32
CA PRO A 25 -22.46 5.70 -5.72
C PRO A 25 -22.12 7.09 -5.16
N PRO A 26 -21.15 7.22 -4.24
CA PRO A 26 -20.63 8.52 -3.82
C PRO A 26 -20.19 9.36 -5.02
N ARG A 27 -20.24 10.69 -4.89
CA ARG A 27 -19.92 11.61 -5.99
C ARG A 27 -18.50 11.36 -6.55
N PRO A 28 -18.28 11.58 -7.86
CA PRO A 28 -16.95 11.58 -8.44
C PRO A 28 -16.01 12.52 -7.66
N ILE A 29 -14.72 12.15 -7.60
CA ILE A 29 -13.70 12.96 -6.94
C ILE A 29 -12.95 13.74 -8.04
N PRO A 30 -12.89 15.08 -7.99
CA PRO A 30 -12.10 15.86 -8.93
C PRO A 30 -10.63 15.42 -8.91
N LEU A 31 -10.06 15.22 -10.09
CA LEU A 31 -8.65 14.82 -10.22
C LEU A 31 -7.72 15.91 -9.68
N GLU A 32 -6.74 15.46 -8.91
CA GLU A 32 -5.70 16.30 -8.33
C GLU A 32 -4.37 15.54 -8.30
N PHE A 33 -3.27 16.28 -8.45
CA PHE A 33 -1.91 15.75 -8.48
C PHE A 33 -0.99 16.58 -7.57
N PRO A 34 0.07 15.97 -7.00
CA PRO A 34 1.02 16.68 -6.16
C PRO A 34 1.94 17.59 -6.99
N THR A 35 1.83 18.89 -6.78
CA THR A 35 2.53 19.97 -7.50
C THR A 35 3.58 20.70 -6.67
N TYR A 36 3.70 20.40 -5.37
CA TYR A 36 4.64 21.07 -4.48
C TYR A 36 6.10 20.98 -4.96
N ILE A 37 6.80 22.13 -4.94
CA ILE A 37 8.24 22.27 -5.24
C ILE A 37 8.95 22.62 -3.93
N PRO A 38 10.00 21.88 -3.53
CA PRO A 38 10.71 22.13 -2.29
C PRO A 38 11.65 23.34 -2.41
N SER A 39 11.81 24.09 -1.32
CA SER A 39 12.96 24.97 -1.16
C SER A 39 14.23 24.15 -0.90
N LYS A 40 15.40 24.73 -1.17
CA LYS A 40 16.72 24.13 -0.87
C LYS A 40 17.38 24.92 0.26
N CYS A 41 18.02 24.25 1.24
CA CYS A 41 18.80 24.97 2.24
C CYS A 41 20.21 25.34 1.75
N GLY A 42 20.71 24.69 0.69
CA GLY A 42 21.99 25.01 0.04
C GLY A 42 23.21 24.71 0.90
N ARG A 43 23.04 24.02 2.03
CA ARG A 43 24.15 23.68 2.93
C ARG A 43 24.97 22.52 2.33
N PRO A 44 26.31 22.56 2.46
CA PRO A 44 27.14 21.43 2.07
C PRO A 44 26.81 20.18 2.89
N LEU A 45 27.30 19.04 2.44
CA LEU A 45 27.24 17.81 3.24
C LEU A 45 28.32 17.92 4.33
N ASP A 46 27.89 18.09 5.58
CA ASP A 46 28.77 18.08 6.75
C ASP A 46 28.04 17.53 7.99
N ALA A 47 28.76 17.41 9.10
CA ALA A 47 28.24 16.87 10.36
C ALA A 47 27.20 17.80 11.04
N HIS A 48 27.29 19.12 10.84
CA HIS A 48 26.31 20.08 11.36
C HIS A 48 24.99 19.98 10.58
N HIS A 49 25.07 19.86 9.25
CA HIS A 49 23.93 19.62 8.39
C HIS A 49 23.28 18.26 8.71
N MET A 50 24.06 17.19 8.92
CA MET A 50 23.52 15.89 9.36
C MET A 50 22.79 15.98 10.70
N LYS A 51 23.35 16.73 11.68
CA LYS A 51 22.68 16.98 12.97
C LYS A 51 21.38 17.78 12.79
N SER A 52 21.36 18.75 11.88
CA SER A 52 20.17 19.53 11.53
C SER A 52 19.10 18.67 10.87
N LEU A 53 19.45 17.87 9.85
CA LEU A 53 18.57 16.93 9.15
C LEU A 53 17.95 15.94 10.14
N CYS A 54 18.78 15.28 10.97
CA CYS A 54 18.30 14.38 12.03
C CYS A 54 17.33 15.07 13.00
N LYS A 55 17.62 16.30 13.44
CA LYS A 55 16.73 17.07 14.34
C LYS A 55 15.36 17.32 13.71
N HIS A 56 15.32 17.70 12.42
CA HIS A 56 14.06 17.92 11.70
C HIS A 56 13.29 16.61 11.50
N ILE A 57 13.95 15.53 11.08
CA ILE A 57 13.27 14.23 10.90
C ILE A 57 12.64 13.75 12.23
N LEU A 58 13.33 13.93 13.36
CA LEU A 58 12.84 13.55 14.69
C LEU A 58 11.66 14.40 15.20
N SER A 59 11.39 15.59 14.63
CA SER A 59 10.18 16.37 14.96
C SER A 59 8.92 15.88 14.25
N VAL A 60 9.04 15.06 13.19
CA VAL A 60 7.89 14.52 12.44
C VAL A 60 7.28 13.35 13.22
N ARG A 61 6.03 13.48 13.67
CA ARG A 61 5.31 12.41 14.38
C ARG A 61 4.17 11.82 13.55
N ARG A 62 3.63 12.59 12.60
CA ARG A 62 2.50 12.26 11.71
C ARG A 62 2.82 12.73 10.28
N PRO A 63 2.21 12.15 9.24
CA PRO A 63 2.46 12.54 7.84
C PRO A 63 2.38 14.05 7.59
N PHE A 64 1.31 14.68 8.08
CA PHE A 64 1.02 16.10 7.91
C PHE A 64 1.85 17.03 8.82
N ASP A 65 2.76 16.50 9.66
CA ASP A 65 3.72 17.34 10.39
C ASP A 65 4.86 17.84 9.47
N ILE A 66 5.04 17.26 8.25
CA ILE A 66 6.08 17.68 7.30
C ILE A 66 5.87 19.14 6.86
N GLN A 67 6.88 19.97 7.17
CA GLN A 67 6.97 21.38 6.75
C GLN A 67 8.12 21.60 5.76
N ASP A 68 8.13 22.75 5.10
CA ASP A 68 9.13 23.13 4.07
C ASP A 68 10.57 23.06 4.60
N SER A 69 10.78 23.41 5.88
CA SER A 69 12.06 23.30 6.56
C SER A 69 12.64 21.88 6.58
N HIS A 70 11.80 20.85 6.61
CA HIS A 70 12.22 19.44 6.59
C HIS A 70 12.72 19.04 5.21
N LEU A 71 11.95 19.40 4.16
CA LEU A 71 12.30 19.13 2.76
C LEU A 71 13.54 19.92 2.32
N ALA A 72 13.71 21.14 2.85
CA ALA A 72 14.90 21.96 2.57
C ALA A 72 16.23 21.32 3.04
N GLN A 73 16.22 20.48 4.08
CA GLN A 73 17.41 19.74 4.52
C GLN A 73 17.80 18.61 3.53
N LEU A 74 16.93 18.22 2.61
CA LEU A 74 17.22 17.19 1.59
C LEU A 74 17.88 17.78 0.33
N ASN A 75 18.00 19.11 0.22
CA ASN A 75 18.58 19.82 -0.94
C ASN A 75 18.08 19.29 -2.31
N VAL A 76 16.77 19.05 -2.43
CA VAL A 76 16.16 18.56 -3.67
C VAL A 76 15.98 19.70 -4.67
N GLU A 77 16.52 19.55 -5.87
CA GLU A 77 16.18 20.34 -7.04
C GLU A 77 15.18 19.56 -7.91
N LEU A 78 13.89 19.88 -7.78
CA LEU A 78 12.82 19.22 -8.54
C LEU A 78 12.49 19.99 -9.82
N ARG A 79 12.58 19.34 -10.97
CA ARG A 79 12.01 19.77 -12.25
C ARG A 79 10.73 19.00 -12.53
N GLN A 80 9.65 19.71 -12.84
CA GLN A 80 8.34 19.13 -13.19
C GLN A 80 8.13 19.17 -14.70
N ASP A 81 7.19 18.35 -15.19
CA ASP A 81 6.77 18.26 -16.59
C ASP A 81 7.90 18.07 -17.62
N VAL A 82 8.96 17.38 -17.21
CA VAL A 82 10.11 17.04 -18.05
C VAL A 82 9.68 16.04 -19.13
N GLN A 83 10.10 16.28 -20.38
CA GLN A 83 9.78 15.39 -21.51
C GLN A 83 10.42 14.01 -21.32
N LEU A 84 9.79 12.97 -21.87
CA LEU A 84 10.27 11.60 -21.69
C LEU A 84 11.63 11.36 -22.39
N GLU A 85 11.96 12.21 -23.35
CA GLU A 85 13.18 12.23 -24.16
C GLU A 85 14.39 12.64 -23.30
N ASP A 86 14.19 13.58 -22.38
CA ASP A 86 15.24 14.14 -21.50
C ASP A 86 15.41 13.36 -20.18
N MET A 87 14.61 12.31 -19.96
CA MET A 87 14.76 11.43 -18.80
C MET A 87 16.01 10.54 -18.89
N THR A 88 16.41 10.17 -20.10
CA THR A 88 17.66 9.46 -20.39
C THR A 88 18.76 10.47 -20.73
N PRO A 89 20.00 10.31 -20.21
CA PRO A 89 21.09 11.25 -20.47
C PRO A 89 21.73 11.11 -21.86
N ASP A 90 21.45 10.01 -22.57
CA ASP A 90 22.05 9.67 -23.85
C ASP A 90 21.14 10.04 -25.03
N GLU A 91 21.71 10.83 -25.95
CA GLU A 91 21.11 11.31 -27.20
C GLU A 91 20.61 10.17 -28.09
N ASP A 92 21.31 9.03 -28.11
CA ASP A 92 20.93 7.88 -28.94
C ASP A 92 19.56 7.31 -28.54
N PHE A 93 19.12 7.53 -27.30
CA PHE A 93 17.82 7.08 -26.79
C PHE A 93 16.74 8.17 -26.81
N ARG A 94 17.03 9.40 -27.28
CA ARG A 94 15.99 10.44 -27.43
C ARG A 94 14.91 10.02 -28.43
N SER A 95 15.27 9.44 -29.57
CA SER A 95 14.31 9.02 -30.60
C SER A 95 14.36 7.51 -30.86
N ARG A 96 13.32 7.00 -31.52
CA ARG A 96 13.27 5.62 -32.02
C ARG A 96 14.25 5.47 -33.20
N PRO A 97 14.78 4.26 -33.48
CA PRO A 97 14.43 2.97 -32.89
C PRO A 97 15.07 2.70 -31.52
N PHE A 98 14.29 2.08 -30.63
CA PHE A 98 14.81 1.55 -29.36
C PHE A 98 15.27 0.09 -29.49
N LEU A 99 15.75 -0.50 -28.40
CA LEU A 99 16.04 -1.94 -28.39
C LEU A 99 14.72 -2.72 -28.42
N PHE A 100 14.63 -3.78 -29.22
CA PHE A 100 13.39 -4.56 -29.43
C PHE A 100 12.19 -3.75 -30.00
N ASP A 101 12.45 -2.73 -30.83
CA ASP A 101 11.46 -1.77 -31.36
C ASP A 101 10.21 -2.39 -32.04
N ALA A 102 10.35 -3.56 -32.67
CA ALA A 102 9.24 -4.30 -33.29
C ALA A 102 8.25 -4.91 -32.27
N ASP A 103 8.75 -5.32 -31.09
CA ASP A 103 7.90 -5.78 -29.99
C ASP A 103 7.14 -4.60 -29.37
N LEU A 104 7.79 -3.44 -29.23
CA LEU A 104 7.14 -2.20 -28.80
C LEU A 104 5.98 -1.84 -29.73
N ASN A 105 6.18 -1.86 -31.06
CA ASN A 105 5.10 -1.61 -32.02
C ASN A 105 3.92 -2.58 -31.85
N SER A 106 4.18 -3.86 -31.61
CA SER A 106 3.14 -4.86 -31.38
C SER A 106 2.29 -4.54 -30.13
N MET A 107 2.94 -4.04 -29.07
CA MET A 107 2.26 -3.66 -27.83
C MET A 107 1.55 -2.30 -27.92
N LEU A 108 2.11 -1.33 -28.64
CA LEU A 108 1.47 -0.04 -28.90
C LEU A 108 0.21 -0.20 -29.76
N ASN A 109 0.21 -1.14 -30.71
CA ASN A 109 -0.97 -1.50 -31.48
C ASN A 109 -2.08 -2.09 -30.60
N GLU A 110 -1.74 -2.93 -29.61
CA GLU A 110 -2.72 -3.44 -28.64
C GLU A 110 -3.22 -2.33 -27.69
N LEU A 111 -2.36 -1.44 -27.20
CA LEU A 111 -2.78 -0.28 -26.41
C LEU A 111 -3.58 0.75 -27.23
N GLY A 112 -3.57 0.66 -28.56
CA GLY A 112 -4.44 1.43 -29.46
C GLY A 112 -5.90 0.99 -29.45
N VAL A 113 -6.25 -0.13 -28.81
CA VAL A 113 -7.64 -0.62 -28.75
C VAL A 113 -8.49 0.26 -27.83
N GLU A 114 -9.68 0.64 -28.30
CA GLU A 114 -10.66 1.41 -27.53
C GLU A 114 -11.07 0.71 -26.23
N ASN A 115 -11.27 1.50 -25.17
CA ASN A 115 -11.54 0.97 -23.82
C ASN A 115 -12.77 0.06 -23.81
N GLU A 116 -13.87 0.46 -24.43
CA GLU A 116 -15.10 -0.33 -24.52
C GLU A 116 -14.91 -1.69 -25.21
N ASP A 117 -14.16 -1.72 -26.31
CA ASP A 117 -13.93 -2.96 -27.07
C ASP A 117 -13.02 -3.92 -26.29
N ALA A 118 -12.00 -3.37 -25.61
CA ALA A 118 -11.13 -4.14 -24.74
C ALA A 118 -11.88 -4.67 -23.51
N TYR A 119 -12.69 -3.84 -22.83
CA TYR A 119 -13.48 -4.26 -21.66
C TYR A 119 -14.49 -5.35 -22.04
N ARG A 120 -15.15 -5.25 -23.20
CA ARG A 120 -16.01 -6.31 -23.73
C ARG A 120 -15.26 -7.62 -23.93
N GLU A 121 -14.02 -7.59 -24.44
CA GLU A 121 -13.19 -8.79 -24.55
C GLU A 121 -12.80 -9.39 -23.19
N ILE A 122 -12.46 -8.56 -22.20
CA ILE A 122 -12.14 -9.03 -20.84
C ILE A 122 -13.36 -9.68 -20.19
N LEU A 123 -14.52 -9.03 -20.25
CA LEU A 123 -15.80 -9.47 -19.67
C LEU A 123 -16.47 -10.60 -20.47
N ARG A 124 -15.91 -10.97 -21.63
CA ARG A 124 -16.42 -11.98 -22.58
C ARG A 124 -17.81 -11.64 -23.14
N LEU A 125 -18.06 -10.34 -23.33
CA LEU A 125 -19.26 -9.80 -23.95
C LEU A 125 -19.15 -9.82 -25.49
N PRO A 126 -20.28 -9.77 -26.22
CA PRO A 126 -20.24 -9.57 -27.67
C PRO A 126 -19.61 -8.21 -28.03
N PRO A 127 -18.84 -8.13 -29.13
CA PRO A 127 -18.37 -6.87 -29.70
C PRO A 127 -19.53 -5.93 -30.03
N LEU A 128 -19.25 -4.63 -30.13
CA LEU A 128 -20.21 -3.65 -30.67
C LEU A 128 -20.51 -3.94 -32.15
N GLU A 129 -21.69 -3.53 -32.60
CA GLU A 129 -22.12 -3.71 -33.99
C GLU A 129 -21.10 -3.12 -34.98
N GLY A 130 -20.76 -3.89 -36.02
CA GLY A 130 -19.74 -3.54 -37.00
C GLY A 130 -18.28 -3.63 -36.51
N ARG A 131 -18.02 -3.80 -35.20
CA ARG A 131 -16.65 -3.92 -34.67
C ARG A 131 -16.19 -5.37 -34.59
N LYS A 132 -14.88 -5.58 -34.80
CA LYS A 132 -14.24 -6.90 -34.66
C LYS A 132 -13.72 -7.09 -33.25
N LYS A 133 -13.76 -8.34 -32.78
CA LYS A 133 -13.18 -8.78 -31.51
C LYS A 133 -11.66 -8.43 -31.46
N PRO A 134 -11.18 -7.60 -30.53
CA PRO A 134 -9.76 -7.24 -30.46
C PRO A 134 -8.90 -8.42 -29.98
N ARG A 135 -7.66 -8.50 -30.45
CA ARG A 135 -6.68 -9.51 -30.01
C ARG A 135 -5.74 -8.90 -28.98
N LEU A 136 -5.97 -9.20 -27.71
CA LEU A 136 -5.16 -8.74 -26.59
C LEU A 136 -4.22 -9.88 -26.12
N ALA A 137 -3.01 -9.97 -26.67
CA ALA A 137 -2.02 -10.98 -26.28
C ALA A 137 -1.11 -10.51 -25.13
N TYR A 138 -0.68 -9.25 -25.13
CA TYR A 138 0.16 -8.65 -24.09
C TYR A 138 -0.65 -7.85 -23.07
N SER A 139 -1.62 -7.08 -23.57
CA SER A 139 -2.35 -6.05 -22.82
C SER A 139 -3.55 -6.56 -21.99
N ARG A 140 -3.91 -7.85 -22.10
CA ARG A 140 -5.12 -8.43 -21.47
C ARG A 140 -5.23 -8.11 -19.98
N ASN A 141 -4.14 -8.28 -19.22
CA ASN A 141 -4.14 -8.04 -17.78
C ASN A 141 -4.18 -6.54 -17.44
N PHE A 142 -3.62 -5.68 -18.30
CA PHE A 142 -3.69 -4.23 -18.14
C PHE A 142 -5.13 -3.75 -18.33
N TYR A 143 -5.79 -4.13 -19.42
CA TYR A 143 -7.19 -3.79 -19.66
C TYR A 143 -8.14 -4.38 -18.61
N ALA A 144 -7.84 -5.55 -18.04
CA ALA A 144 -8.63 -6.11 -16.95
C ALA A 144 -8.57 -5.27 -15.67
N THR A 145 -7.40 -4.72 -15.32
CA THR A 145 -7.33 -3.77 -14.20
C THR A 145 -7.89 -2.40 -14.57
N LEU A 146 -7.76 -1.95 -15.82
CA LEU A 146 -8.33 -0.69 -16.28
C LEU A 146 -9.88 -0.70 -16.23
N GLU A 147 -10.51 -1.84 -16.57
CA GLU A 147 -11.94 -2.09 -16.36
C GLU A 147 -12.33 -2.06 -14.87
N GLU A 148 -11.49 -2.61 -13.98
CA GLU A 148 -11.73 -2.51 -12.55
C GLU A 148 -11.63 -1.05 -12.05
N MET A 149 -10.71 -0.25 -12.60
CA MET A 149 -10.56 1.17 -12.27
C MET A 149 -11.72 2.04 -12.80
N CYS A 150 -12.26 1.76 -13.99
CA CYS A 150 -13.33 2.60 -14.56
C CYS A 150 -14.58 2.60 -13.68
N ARG A 151 -14.85 1.50 -12.96
CA ARG A 151 -15.92 1.38 -11.95
C ARG A 151 -15.80 2.33 -10.75
N TYR A 152 -14.73 3.10 -10.63
CA TYR A 152 -14.54 4.10 -9.58
C TYR A 152 -14.35 5.53 -10.12
N TRP A 153 -13.85 5.67 -11.35
CA TRP A 153 -13.42 6.95 -11.94
C TRP A 153 -14.19 7.41 -13.17
N ASP A 154 -14.78 6.51 -13.95
CA ASP A 154 -15.45 6.87 -15.20
C ASP A 154 -16.89 7.32 -14.93
N ASP A 155 -17.09 8.62 -14.82
CA ASP A 155 -18.40 9.27 -14.62
C ASP A 155 -19.10 9.64 -15.95
N SER A 156 -18.51 9.33 -17.11
CA SER A 156 -19.05 9.71 -18.43
C SER A 156 -20.43 9.11 -18.75
N LYS A 157 -20.80 8.03 -18.04
CA LYS A 157 -22.06 7.29 -18.17
C LYS A 157 -22.92 7.36 -16.90
N ASP A 158 -22.61 8.25 -15.97
CA ASP A 158 -23.39 8.41 -14.74
C ASP A 158 -24.74 9.08 -15.01
N ASN A 159 -25.83 8.36 -14.76
CA ASN A 159 -27.19 8.85 -14.88
C ASN A 159 -27.91 8.74 -13.53
N TYR A 160 -28.23 9.90 -12.95
CA TYR A 160 -28.91 10.05 -11.66
C TYR A 160 -30.33 10.58 -11.88
N TYR A 161 -31.33 9.88 -11.35
CA TYR A 161 -32.74 10.29 -11.43
C TYR A 161 -33.52 9.85 -10.19
N GLU A 162 -34.74 10.34 -10.04
CA GLU A 162 -35.61 10.06 -8.89
C GLU A 162 -36.78 9.16 -9.32
N ILE A 163 -37.14 8.20 -8.47
CA ILE A 163 -38.32 7.34 -8.63
C ILE A 163 -39.15 7.42 -7.34
N GLU A 164 -40.47 7.50 -7.46
CA GLU A 164 -41.39 7.40 -6.33
C GLU A 164 -41.24 6.04 -5.64
N SER A 165 -40.99 6.04 -4.33
CA SER A 165 -40.83 4.80 -3.58
C SER A 165 -42.17 4.07 -3.44
N LYS A 166 -42.33 2.98 -4.20
CA LYS A 166 -43.35 1.95 -3.90
C LYS A 166 -42.94 1.15 -2.67
N GLU A 167 -43.02 1.76 -1.50
CA GLU A 167 -43.02 1.04 -0.23
C GLU A 167 -44.39 0.37 -0.08
N THR A 168 -44.52 -0.88 -0.55
CA THR A 168 -45.52 -1.79 0.03
C THR A 168 -45.19 -1.98 1.50
N GLU A 169 -46.18 -1.78 2.37
CA GLU A 169 -46.07 -1.87 3.83
C GLU A 169 -45.80 -3.32 4.30
N ASP A 170 -44.60 -3.86 4.05
CA ASP A 170 -44.26 -5.25 4.41
C ASP A 170 -42.76 -5.46 4.72
N SER A 171 -42.13 -4.51 5.41
CA SER A 171 -40.85 -4.76 6.11
C SER A 171 -40.62 -3.92 7.37
N ALA A 172 -41.68 -3.48 8.05
CA ALA A 172 -41.59 -2.83 9.37
C ALA A 172 -41.39 -3.85 10.51
N SER A 173 -40.53 -4.86 10.35
CA SER A 173 -40.22 -5.83 11.41
C SER A 173 -38.91 -6.62 11.21
N LYS A 174 -37.77 -5.91 11.30
CA LYS A 174 -36.53 -6.30 11.99
C LYS A 174 -35.34 -5.52 11.43
N ASP A 175 -34.86 -4.55 12.20
CA ASP A 175 -33.42 -4.32 12.25
C ASP A 175 -32.93 -4.17 13.71
N SER A 176 -31.72 -4.66 13.92
CA SER A 176 -30.84 -4.63 15.10
C SER A 176 -31.37 -4.05 16.43
N SER A 177 -31.76 -4.94 17.34
CA SER A 177 -31.70 -4.68 18.79
C SER A 177 -30.28 -4.91 19.32
N ILE A 178 -29.43 -3.88 19.37
CA ILE A 178 -28.27 -3.85 20.30
C ILE A 178 -28.10 -2.46 20.91
N LYS A 179 -28.57 -2.29 22.15
CA LYS A 179 -27.92 -1.44 23.16
C LYS A 179 -28.11 -2.09 24.53
N GLY A 180 -27.07 -2.03 25.35
CA GLY A 180 -26.88 -2.95 26.46
C GLY A 180 -27.83 -2.77 27.64
N GLU A 181 -28.03 -3.85 28.37
CA GLU A 181 -28.71 -3.86 29.65
C GLU A 181 -27.90 -3.10 30.72
N LYS A 182 -28.53 -2.10 31.34
CA LYS A 182 -28.27 -1.78 32.75
C LYS A 182 -29.55 -2.06 33.53
N LYS A 183 -29.41 -2.76 34.65
CA LYS A 183 -30.50 -3.25 35.49
C LYS A 183 -31.41 -2.13 35.99
N GLN A 184 -32.69 -2.46 36.15
CA GLN A 184 -33.67 -1.64 36.87
C GLN A 184 -33.30 -1.49 38.35
N SER A 185 -33.70 -0.35 38.92
CA SER A 185 -34.12 -0.23 40.32
C SER A 185 -35.28 0.77 40.37
N GLU A 186 -36.35 0.42 41.09
CA GLU A 186 -37.61 1.16 41.15
C GLU A 186 -37.54 2.39 42.06
N GLY A 187 -38.52 3.30 41.95
CA GLY A 187 -38.74 4.37 42.95
C GLY A 187 -39.39 5.65 42.40
N ARG A 188 -40.68 5.84 42.68
CA ARG A 188 -41.33 7.17 42.78
C ARG A 188 -41.17 7.67 44.24
N ASP A 189 -41.45 8.90 44.70
CA ASP A 189 -42.23 10.06 44.22
C ASP A 189 -41.65 11.37 44.84
N ALA A 190 -41.76 12.52 44.14
CA ALA A 190 -41.94 13.91 44.65
C ALA A 190 -41.00 14.50 45.78
N PRO A 191 -41.11 15.78 46.20
CA PRO A 191 -41.86 16.93 45.66
C PRO A 191 -41.01 18.21 45.39
N THR A 192 -41.70 19.25 44.92
CA THR A 192 -41.29 20.68 44.86
C THR A 192 -40.78 21.26 46.20
N LYS A 193 -39.86 22.26 46.16
CA LYS A 193 -40.18 23.67 46.53
C LYS A 193 -39.04 24.72 46.46
N ASP A 194 -39.49 25.93 46.13
CA ASP A 194 -39.14 27.29 46.63
C ASP A 194 -37.84 28.07 46.27
N ALA A 195 -38.07 29.39 46.16
CA ALA A 195 -37.20 30.55 46.46
C ALA A 195 -36.30 31.18 45.36
N SER A 196 -36.96 31.95 44.48
CA SER A 196 -36.83 33.42 44.32
C SER A 196 -35.59 34.17 44.86
N GLN A 197 -34.96 35.00 44.01
CA GLN A 197 -34.78 36.48 44.11
C GLN A 197 -33.73 36.94 43.06
N GLU A 198 -34.05 37.89 42.16
CA GLU A 198 -33.79 39.36 42.24
C GLU A 198 -32.27 39.71 42.16
N THR A 199 -31.79 40.73 41.40
CA THR A 199 -32.44 41.87 40.70
C THR A 199 -31.49 42.51 39.66
N GLN A 200 -32.06 43.14 38.60
CA GLN A 200 -31.55 44.37 37.91
C GLN A 200 -30.17 44.31 37.19
N THR A 201 -29.78 45.08 36.15
CA THR A 201 -30.30 46.21 35.32
C THR A 201 -29.37 46.31 34.07
N ASN A 202 -29.60 46.97 32.92
CA ASN A 202 -30.70 47.76 32.33
C ASN A 202 -30.47 47.96 30.79
N VAL A 203 -31.51 48.32 30.00
CA VAL A 203 -31.55 49.38 28.92
C VAL A 203 -30.56 49.26 27.70
N ASP A 204 -30.94 49.41 26.41
CA ASP A 204 -32.05 50.16 25.79
C ASP A 204 -32.54 49.67 24.38
N GLN A 205 -33.79 50.05 24.08
CA GLN A 205 -34.46 50.38 22.80
C GLN A 205 -34.68 49.44 21.57
N SER A 206 -35.97 49.41 21.18
CA SER A 206 -36.65 48.77 20.03
C SER A 206 -36.80 49.76 18.82
N PRO A 207 -37.63 49.59 17.74
CA PRO A 207 -39.00 49.01 17.60
C PRO A 207 -39.07 47.80 16.64
N ILE A 208 -39.98 46.82 16.77
CA ILE A 208 -41.47 46.83 16.76
C ILE A 208 -42.09 47.20 15.40
N LEU A 209 -42.69 46.21 14.73
CA LEU A 209 -44.05 46.32 14.21
C LEU A 209 -44.81 45.03 14.57
N THR A 210 -45.93 45.21 15.27
CA THR A 210 -46.91 44.17 15.64
C THR A 210 -48.27 44.59 15.11
N GLU A 211 -49.03 43.66 14.53
CA GLU A 211 -50.49 43.77 14.54
C GLU A 211 -51.10 42.48 15.09
N ASN A 212 -51.96 42.64 16.10
CA ASN A 212 -52.81 41.61 16.63
C ASN A 212 -54.19 41.72 15.97
N ALA A 213 -54.84 40.59 15.70
CA ALA A 213 -56.29 40.54 15.56
C ALA A 213 -56.84 39.32 16.31
N VAL A 214 -57.77 39.58 17.23
CA VAL A 214 -58.52 38.59 18.00
C VAL A 214 -59.77 38.19 17.23
N GLY A 215 -60.18 36.92 17.25
CA GLY A 215 -61.41 36.50 16.55
C GLY A 215 -61.80 35.03 16.71
N ASP A 216 -62.51 34.74 17.80
CA ASP A 216 -63.52 33.70 18.02
C ASP A 216 -63.36 32.23 17.57
N LYS A 217 -63.76 31.36 18.51
CA LYS A 217 -63.98 29.92 18.30
C LYS A 217 -65.29 29.69 17.54
N ILE A 218 -65.20 29.28 16.28
CA ILE A 218 -66.30 28.58 15.61
C ILE A 218 -65.83 27.16 15.26
N ARG A 219 -66.41 26.15 15.94
CA ARG A 219 -66.33 24.75 15.52
C ARG A 219 -67.40 24.51 14.46
N LEU A 220 -67.00 24.31 13.22
CA LEU A 220 -67.84 23.71 12.18
C LEU A 220 -67.06 22.56 11.54
N ASN A 221 -67.67 21.38 11.53
CA ASN A 221 -67.11 20.18 10.91
C ASN A 221 -67.44 20.17 9.41
N THR A 222 -66.44 20.34 8.55
CA THR A 222 -66.45 19.70 7.23
C THR A 222 -65.02 19.47 6.72
N GLU A 223 -64.83 18.36 6.03
CA GLU A 223 -63.68 18.01 5.16
C GLU A 223 -62.27 17.98 5.77
N THR A 224 -61.79 16.75 5.93
CA THR A 224 -60.37 16.39 6.00
C THR A 224 -59.66 16.87 4.72
N MET A 225 -58.97 18.01 4.79
CA MET A 225 -57.97 18.34 3.77
C MET A 225 -56.76 17.42 3.98
N GLU A 226 -56.69 16.34 3.21
CA GLU A 226 -55.47 15.56 3.06
C GLU A 226 -54.36 16.47 2.52
N ILE A 227 -53.36 16.76 3.35
CA ILE A 227 -52.10 17.33 2.88
C ILE A 227 -51.54 16.31 1.89
N PRO A 228 -51.30 16.65 0.61
CA PRO A 228 -50.79 15.68 -0.35
C PRO A 228 -49.46 15.13 0.14
N THR A 229 -49.47 13.87 0.57
CA THR A 229 -48.27 13.17 1.04
C THR A 229 -47.32 13.11 -0.15
N ARG A 230 -46.32 14.00 -0.19
CA ARG A 230 -45.33 13.99 -1.28
C ARG A 230 -44.77 12.57 -1.38
N PRO A 231 -44.84 11.91 -2.55
CA PRO A 231 -44.27 10.59 -2.70
C PRO A 231 -42.80 10.68 -2.31
N ARG A 232 -42.35 9.76 -1.45
CA ARG A 232 -40.95 9.70 -1.03
C ARG A 232 -40.11 9.39 -2.26
N MET A 233 -39.44 10.41 -2.81
CA MET A 233 -38.56 10.22 -3.94
C MET A 233 -37.30 9.49 -3.49
N LYS A 234 -37.01 8.36 -4.13
CA LYS A 234 -35.75 7.63 -3.97
C LYS A 234 -34.84 7.97 -5.14
N GLN A 235 -33.63 8.44 -4.85
CA GLN A 235 -32.61 8.61 -5.88
C GLN A 235 -32.10 7.24 -6.36
N VAL A 236 -32.09 7.06 -7.68
CA VAL A 236 -31.67 5.86 -8.40
C VAL A 236 -30.58 6.22 -9.41
N TYR A 237 -29.73 5.25 -9.70
CA TYR A 237 -28.56 5.42 -10.55
C TYR A 237 -28.46 4.30 -11.60
N LYS A 238 -28.05 4.71 -12.80
CA LYS A 238 -27.61 3.87 -13.93
C LYS A 238 -26.22 4.36 -14.38
N GLY A 239 -25.35 3.46 -14.82
CA GLY A 239 -23.97 3.79 -15.24
C GLY A 239 -22.93 2.73 -14.87
N VAL A 240 -21.64 3.03 -15.04
CA VAL A 240 -20.55 2.05 -14.83
C VAL A 240 -20.13 1.95 -13.36
N ARG A 241 -20.23 3.04 -12.59
CA ARG A 241 -19.57 3.17 -11.29
C ARG A 241 -20.23 2.33 -10.20
N LEU A 242 -19.38 1.79 -9.32
CA LEU A 242 -19.72 1.11 -8.06
C LEU A 242 -19.35 1.95 -6.84
N GLY A 243 -18.41 2.89 -7.00
CA GLY A 243 -17.91 3.75 -5.94
C GLY A 243 -17.18 4.96 -6.48
N ASN A 244 -16.47 5.70 -5.63
CA ASN A 244 -15.61 6.81 -6.02
C ASN A 244 -14.11 6.46 -5.89
N GLY A 245 -13.24 7.42 -6.24
CA GLY A 245 -11.79 7.24 -6.20
C GLY A 245 -11.22 6.83 -4.84
N GLU A 246 -11.84 7.18 -3.70
CA GLU A 246 -11.39 6.73 -2.35
C GLU A 246 -11.66 5.25 -2.13
N GLN A 247 -12.80 4.76 -2.62
CA GLN A 247 -13.24 3.37 -2.42
C GLN A 247 -12.50 2.36 -3.30
N MET A 248 -11.70 2.82 -4.27
CA MET A 248 -10.89 1.96 -5.13
C MET A 248 -9.71 1.36 -4.37
N SER A 249 -9.58 0.03 -4.41
CA SER A 249 -8.59 -0.68 -3.58
C SER A 249 -7.14 -0.28 -3.89
N PRO A 250 -6.23 -0.25 -2.89
CA PRO A 250 -4.80 -0.09 -3.13
C PRO A 250 -4.22 -1.15 -4.08
N GLY A 251 -4.77 -2.37 -4.06
CA GLY A 251 -4.34 -3.46 -4.93
C GLY A 251 -4.59 -3.15 -6.41
N THR A 252 -5.75 -2.61 -6.74
CA THR A 252 -6.15 -2.21 -8.10
C THR A 252 -5.18 -1.17 -8.69
N ARG A 253 -4.82 -0.15 -7.89
CA ARG A 253 -3.86 0.91 -8.28
C ARG A 253 -2.49 0.33 -8.64
N VAL A 254 -1.96 -0.51 -7.76
CA VAL A 254 -0.66 -1.16 -7.95
C VAL A 254 -0.71 -2.13 -9.14
N ALA A 255 -1.82 -2.87 -9.30
CA ALA A 255 -2.01 -3.82 -10.39
C ALA A 255 -2.04 -3.14 -11.76
N ALA A 256 -2.60 -1.93 -11.90
CA ALA A 256 -2.66 -1.23 -13.18
C ALA A 256 -1.25 -0.91 -13.71
N VAL A 257 -0.43 -0.25 -12.88
CA VAL A 257 0.97 0.06 -13.21
C VAL A 257 1.80 -1.20 -13.38
N ARG A 258 1.58 -2.23 -12.55
CA ARG A 258 2.26 -3.54 -12.65
C ARG A 258 1.94 -4.27 -13.95
N ASN A 259 0.69 -4.26 -14.38
CA ASN A 259 0.27 -4.96 -15.60
C ASN A 259 0.72 -4.20 -16.86
N LEU A 260 0.76 -2.86 -16.84
CA LEU A 260 1.40 -2.06 -17.88
C LEU A 260 2.91 -2.38 -17.97
N LEU A 261 3.62 -2.39 -16.84
CA LEU A 261 5.04 -2.74 -16.79
C LEU A 261 5.32 -4.16 -17.30
N LYS A 262 4.46 -5.14 -16.99
CA LYS A 262 4.60 -6.54 -17.42
C LYS A 262 4.66 -6.73 -18.92
N MET A 263 4.04 -5.83 -19.69
CA MET A 263 4.16 -5.83 -21.14
C MET A 263 5.62 -5.62 -21.57
N ALA A 264 6.33 -4.66 -20.97
CA ALA A 264 7.70 -4.32 -21.33
C ALA A 264 8.78 -5.18 -20.64
N VAL A 265 8.72 -5.34 -19.31
CA VAL A 265 9.88 -5.86 -18.54
C VAL A 265 10.34 -7.25 -18.96
N HIS A 266 9.43 -8.12 -19.39
CA HIS A 266 9.77 -9.49 -19.79
C HIS A 266 10.67 -9.55 -21.03
N LYS A 267 10.62 -8.56 -21.92
CA LYS A 267 11.51 -8.49 -23.09
C LYS A 267 12.97 -8.15 -22.72
N PHE A 268 13.17 -7.43 -21.62
CA PHE A 268 14.48 -7.07 -21.10
C PHE A 268 15.05 -8.09 -20.09
N ASN A 269 14.55 -9.34 -20.11
CA ASN A 269 14.86 -10.37 -19.11
C ASN A 269 14.63 -9.89 -17.64
N CYS A 270 13.65 -9.02 -17.45
CA CYS A 270 13.29 -8.44 -16.15
C CYS A 270 11.91 -8.94 -15.68
N ARG A 271 11.63 -8.72 -14.39
CA ARG A 271 10.39 -9.10 -13.72
C ARG A 271 10.00 -8.10 -12.64
N ASP A 272 8.74 -8.14 -12.22
CA ASP A 272 8.33 -7.57 -10.94
C ASP A 272 8.88 -8.39 -9.76
N TYR A 273 9.30 -7.66 -8.73
CA TYR A 273 9.81 -8.18 -7.47
C TYR A 273 9.23 -7.37 -6.30
N ASP A 274 8.43 -8.03 -5.45
CA ASP A 274 7.90 -7.45 -4.22
C ASP A 274 9.00 -7.37 -3.15
N VAL A 275 9.31 -6.17 -2.68
CA VAL A 275 10.45 -5.93 -1.79
C VAL A 275 10.10 -6.19 -0.33
N GLN A 276 11.04 -6.76 0.41
CA GLN A 276 10.81 -7.19 1.77
C GLN A 276 10.38 -6.01 2.69
N PRO A 277 9.28 -6.11 3.46
CA PRO A 277 8.78 -5.04 4.35
C PRO A 277 9.73 -4.59 5.49
N ARG A 278 10.93 -5.17 5.57
CA ARG A 278 12.01 -4.77 6.49
C ARG A 278 12.89 -3.67 5.91
N GLU A 279 12.92 -3.52 4.59
CA GLU A 279 13.61 -2.41 3.93
C GLU A 279 12.96 -1.09 4.35
N ARG A 280 13.80 -0.11 4.73
CA ARG A 280 13.39 1.25 5.10
C ARG A 280 14.53 2.20 4.78
N LEU A 281 14.21 3.41 4.35
CA LEU A 281 15.23 4.46 4.23
C LEU A 281 15.82 4.75 5.61
N ARG A 282 17.15 4.62 5.73
CA ARG A 282 17.91 4.97 6.94
C ARG A 282 18.74 6.22 6.69
N ILE A 283 18.65 7.18 7.61
CA ILE A 283 19.49 8.38 7.66
C ILE A 283 20.21 8.37 9.01
N GLY A 284 21.52 8.11 8.96
CA GLY A 284 22.37 7.79 10.11
C GLY A 284 21.78 6.64 10.92
N LYS A 285 21.18 6.98 12.06
CA LYS A 285 20.62 6.04 13.04
C LYS A 285 19.09 5.98 13.02
N ILE A 286 18.45 6.80 12.19
CA ILE A 286 16.99 6.98 12.13
C ILE A 286 16.48 6.21 10.91
N ASN A 287 15.56 5.25 11.13
CA ASN A 287 14.77 4.69 10.04
C ASN A 287 13.55 5.60 9.83
N LEU A 288 13.33 6.08 8.60
CA LEU A 288 12.24 7.00 8.32
C LEU A 288 10.90 6.23 8.23
N PRO A 289 9.88 6.60 9.03
CA PRO A 289 8.59 5.90 9.01
C PRO A 289 7.87 6.10 7.67
N SER A 290 7.10 5.08 7.27
CA SER A 290 6.26 5.11 6.06
C SER A 290 7.02 5.41 4.75
N THR A 291 8.32 5.13 4.71
CA THR A 291 9.12 5.18 3.47
C THR A 291 9.12 3.81 2.81
N TYR A 292 8.45 3.69 1.66
CA TYR A 292 8.38 2.45 0.89
C TYR A 292 7.99 2.72 -0.58
N TYR A 293 8.30 1.77 -1.45
CA TYR A 293 7.68 1.62 -2.77
C TYR A 293 6.98 0.25 -2.81
N ASN A 294 5.99 0.06 -3.67
CA ASN A 294 5.13 -1.13 -3.65
C ASN A 294 5.84 -2.38 -4.18
N PHE A 295 6.63 -2.22 -5.25
CA PHE A 295 7.50 -3.25 -5.82
C PHE A 295 8.58 -2.59 -6.69
N CYS A 296 9.60 -3.34 -7.09
CA CYS A 296 10.56 -2.89 -8.10
C CYS A 296 10.59 -3.82 -9.31
N VAL A 297 11.14 -3.32 -10.41
CA VAL A 297 11.63 -4.14 -11.51
C VAL A 297 13.05 -4.58 -11.17
N ALA A 298 13.28 -5.88 -11.26
CA ALA A 298 14.59 -6.51 -11.07
C ALA A 298 14.89 -7.44 -12.26
N LYS A 299 16.18 -7.58 -12.58
CA LYS A 299 16.66 -8.44 -13.67
C LYS A 299 16.76 -9.89 -13.21
N MET A 300 16.53 -10.82 -14.13
CA MET A 300 16.80 -12.24 -13.88
C MET A 300 18.29 -12.54 -14.04
N PRO A 301 18.95 -13.22 -13.07
CA PRO A 301 20.36 -13.59 -13.19
C PRO A 301 20.59 -14.49 -14.41
N SER A 302 21.72 -14.31 -15.09
CA SER A 302 22.14 -15.17 -16.20
C SER A 302 22.49 -16.60 -15.77
N ASP A 303 22.89 -16.80 -14.51
CA ASP A 303 23.11 -18.14 -13.95
C ASP A 303 21.77 -18.83 -13.60
N ILE A 304 21.52 -19.95 -14.28
CA ILE A 304 20.38 -20.84 -14.08
C ILE A 304 20.24 -21.27 -12.60
N LYS A 305 21.34 -21.43 -11.85
CA LYS A 305 21.29 -21.80 -10.43
C LYS A 305 20.68 -20.68 -9.58
N LEU A 306 21.13 -19.44 -9.76
CA LEU A 306 20.60 -18.26 -9.07
C LEU A 306 19.13 -18.00 -9.45
N ALA A 307 18.79 -18.14 -10.74
CA ALA A 307 17.42 -18.04 -11.22
C ALA A 307 16.49 -19.12 -10.61
N ARG A 308 16.95 -20.39 -10.51
CA ARG A 308 16.21 -21.47 -9.83
C ARG A 308 16.06 -21.22 -8.32
N ALA A 309 17.06 -20.63 -7.68
CA ALA A 309 16.99 -20.18 -6.27
C ALA A 309 16.05 -18.98 -6.05
N ARG A 310 15.43 -18.47 -7.13
CA ARG A 310 14.54 -17.29 -7.18
C ARG A 310 15.22 -16.00 -6.74
N MET A 311 16.52 -15.88 -7.02
CA MET A 311 17.24 -14.63 -6.83
C MET A 311 17.02 -13.70 -8.01
N VAL A 312 17.16 -12.39 -7.78
CA VAL A 312 17.04 -11.33 -8.78
C VAL A 312 18.20 -10.34 -8.64
N GLU A 313 18.52 -9.61 -9.70
CA GLU A 313 19.58 -8.60 -9.71
C GLU A 313 19.00 -7.19 -9.84
N GLY A 314 19.48 -6.21 -9.06
CA GLY A 314 19.00 -4.82 -9.13
C GLY A 314 19.00 -4.09 -7.78
N PRO A 315 18.00 -3.24 -7.48
CA PRO A 315 16.83 -2.90 -8.30
C PRO A 315 17.15 -1.98 -9.51
N LEU A 316 16.34 -2.07 -10.57
CA LEU A 316 16.46 -1.22 -11.77
C LEU A 316 15.53 0.01 -11.69
N LEU A 317 14.27 -0.20 -11.31
CA LEU A 317 13.20 0.78 -11.36
C LEU A 317 12.21 0.50 -10.21
N GLY A 318 11.89 1.48 -9.38
CA GLY A 318 10.84 1.32 -8.35
C GLY A 318 9.45 1.65 -8.86
N VAL A 319 8.41 1.23 -8.12
CA VAL A 319 7.03 1.63 -8.39
C VAL A 319 6.33 2.04 -7.10
N HIS A 320 5.85 3.29 -7.04
CA HIS A 320 5.14 3.85 -5.89
C HIS A 320 3.76 4.40 -6.31
N CYS A 321 2.71 3.65 -5.96
CA CYS A 321 1.31 4.02 -6.20
C CYS A 321 0.68 4.54 -4.92
N ARG A 322 0.11 5.74 -4.96
CA ARG A 322 -0.58 6.37 -3.83
C ARG A 322 -1.90 5.67 -3.53
N THR A 323 -2.25 5.61 -2.25
CA THR A 323 -3.61 5.24 -1.82
C THR A 323 -4.52 6.46 -1.80
N GLU A 324 -3.96 7.62 -1.49
CA GLU A 324 -4.65 8.90 -1.41
C GLU A 324 -5.05 9.40 -2.79
N VAL A 325 -6.16 10.14 -2.83
CA VAL A 325 -6.71 10.76 -4.05
C VAL A 325 -6.87 12.28 -3.95
N ARG A 326 -6.53 12.86 -2.79
CA ARG A 326 -6.49 14.30 -2.55
C ARG A 326 -5.12 14.67 -1.99
N PHE A 327 -4.53 15.72 -2.55
CA PHE A 327 -3.17 16.15 -2.25
C PHE A 327 -3.14 17.55 -1.63
N ARG A 328 -4.09 18.43 -1.95
CA ARG A 328 -4.21 19.77 -1.38
C ARG A 328 -5.34 19.86 -0.35
N SER A 329 -5.12 20.70 0.67
CA SER A 329 -6.15 20.96 1.68
C SER A 329 -7.29 21.76 1.05
N ARG A 330 -8.54 21.38 1.35
CA ARG A 330 -9.73 22.18 1.08
C ARG A 330 -10.39 22.51 2.41
N ASP A 331 -10.62 23.79 2.66
CA ASP A 331 -11.24 24.25 3.89
C ASP A 331 -12.64 23.63 4.06
N GLY A 332 -12.91 23.07 5.25
CA GLY A 332 -14.21 22.51 5.62
C GLY A 332 -14.51 21.06 5.22
N LEU A 333 -13.61 20.34 4.51
CA LEU A 333 -13.85 18.96 4.05
C LEU A 333 -12.96 17.88 4.70
N LEU A 334 -12.23 18.24 5.76
CA LEU A 334 -11.41 17.30 6.53
C LEU A 334 -12.23 16.61 7.63
N GLU A 335 -13.10 15.69 7.23
CA GLU A 335 -13.63 14.70 8.17
C GLU A 335 -12.50 13.80 8.72
N ALA A 336 -12.68 13.25 9.92
CA ALA A 336 -11.71 12.35 10.56
C ALA A 336 -11.47 11.01 9.81
N SER A 337 -12.23 10.78 8.74
CA SER A 337 -12.19 9.66 7.79
C SER A 337 -11.35 9.95 6.52
N SER A 338 -10.89 11.19 6.31
CA SER A 338 -10.24 11.61 5.07
C SER A 338 -8.80 11.09 4.97
N ASP A 339 -8.46 10.42 3.85
CA ASP A 339 -7.11 9.94 3.52
C ASP A 339 -6.12 11.07 3.14
N PHE A 340 -6.31 12.28 3.67
CA PHE A 340 -5.51 13.45 3.34
C PHE A 340 -4.19 13.50 4.12
N VAL A 341 -3.06 13.43 3.39
CA VAL A 341 -1.70 13.53 3.96
C VAL A 341 -0.91 14.77 3.54
N GLY A 342 -1.34 15.46 2.47
CA GLY A 342 -0.75 16.71 1.96
C GLY A 342 0.42 16.54 0.96
N GLU A 343 0.52 17.45 -0.02
CA GLU A 343 1.56 17.45 -1.07
C GLU A 343 3.01 17.40 -0.52
N LYS A 344 3.28 18.06 0.62
CA LYS A 344 4.62 18.07 1.23
C LYS A 344 5.03 16.67 1.70
N TYR A 345 4.10 15.92 2.27
CA TYR A 345 4.34 14.53 2.65
C TYR A 345 4.46 13.62 1.43
N ASP A 346 3.68 13.87 0.37
CA ASP A 346 3.78 13.11 -0.89
C ASP A 346 5.18 13.23 -1.52
N LEU A 347 5.72 14.45 -1.60
CA LEU A 347 7.09 14.63 -2.08
C LEU A 347 8.11 13.98 -1.14
N PHE A 348 7.93 14.11 0.18
CA PHE A 348 8.83 13.49 1.17
C PHE A 348 8.95 11.97 0.98
N ARG A 349 7.82 11.26 0.78
CA ARG A 349 7.83 9.81 0.53
C ARG A 349 8.36 9.43 -0.84
N GLU A 350 8.11 10.22 -1.88
CA GLU A 350 8.63 9.95 -3.23
C GLU A 350 10.16 10.08 -3.28
N VAL A 351 10.70 11.18 -2.74
CA VAL A 351 12.15 11.37 -2.55
C VAL A 351 12.73 10.26 -1.69
N SER A 352 12.05 9.89 -0.61
CA SER A 352 12.51 8.82 0.27
C SER A 352 12.55 7.44 -0.41
N GLY A 353 11.55 7.11 -1.22
CA GLY A 353 11.52 5.85 -1.97
C GLY A 353 12.62 5.78 -3.04
N LEU A 354 12.91 6.90 -3.70
CA LEU A 354 14.04 7.03 -4.65
C LEU A 354 15.39 6.92 -3.94
N LEU A 355 15.57 7.54 -2.78
CA LEU A 355 16.77 7.38 -1.95
C LEU A 355 16.93 5.95 -1.42
N MET A 356 15.83 5.25 -1.11
CA MET A 356 15.86 3.85 -0.68
C MET A 356 16.35 2.93 -1.82
N LEU A 357 15.87 3.13 -3.05
CA LEU A 357 16.38 2.46 -4.25
C LEU A 357 17.87 2.75 -4.47
N ALA A 358 18.29 4.01 -4.31
CA ALA A 358 19.69 4.41 -4.45
C ALA A 358 20.60 3.76 -3.39
N GLN A 359 20.15 3.71 -2.11
CA GLN A 359 20.87 3.00 -1.05
C GLN A 359 20.96 1.50 -1.32
N GLN A 360 19.91 0.88 -1.88
CA GLN A 360 19.95 -0.53 -2.28
C GLN A 360 20.96 -0.77 -3.40
N ARG A 361 20.92 0.03 -4.47
CA ARG A 361 21.90 -0.05 -5.58
C ARG A 361 23.33 0.19 -5.09
N ALA A 362 23.53 1.10 -4.14
CA ALA A 362 24.83 1.36 -3.52
C ALA A 362 25.42 0.17 -2.72
N ARG A 363 24.61 -0.85 -2.37
CA ARG A 363 25.08 -2.10 -1.72
C ARG A 363 25.86 -3.02 -2.66
N GLU A 364 25.90 -2.75 -3.97
CA GLU A 364 26.73 -3.50 -4.91
C GLU A 364 28.18 -3.63 -4.44
N GLY A 365 28.71 -4.87 -4.49
CA GLY A 365 30.06 -5.21 -4.03
C GLY A 365 30.27 -5.15 -2.52
N ARG A 366 29.26 -4.75 -1.72
CA ARG A 366 29.31 -4.79 -0.26
C ARG A 366 28.73 -6.11 0.24
N THR A 367 29.14 -6.53 1.44
CA THR A 367 28.49 -7.59 2.21
C THR A 367 27.74 -6.99 3.40
N PRO A 368 26.63 -7.59 3.85
CA PRO A 368 26.04 -7.20 5.13
C PRO A 368 27.07 -7.42 6.25
N SER A 369 27.16 -6.48 7.19
CA SER A 369 27.98 -6.69 8.39
C SER A 369 27.33 -7.75 9.26
N ASN A 370 27.99 -8.90 9.43
CA ASN A 370 27.56 -9.94 10.37
C ASN A 370 27.70 -9.47 11.82
N GLU A 371 28.67 -8.58 12.07
CA GLU A 371 28.79 -7.88 13.35
C GLU A 371 27.80 -6.71 13.38
N PRO A 372 26.83 -6.71 14.32
CA PRO A 372 26.05 -5.50 14.56
C PRO A 372 26.98 -4.40 15.09
N THR A 373 26.68 -3.15 14.75
CA THR A 373 27.60 -2.03 14.96
C THR A 373 27.94 -1.84 16.45
N PRO A 374 29.04 -1.13 16.81
CA PRO A 374 29.41 -0.87 18.20
C PRO A 374 28.28 -0.27 19.07
N GLU A 375 27.32 0.40 18.42
CA GLU A 375 26.15 1.03 19.03
C GLU A 375 24.94 0.08 19.20
N GLN A 376 24.99 -1.06 18.53
CA GLN A 376 24.07 -2.19 18.68
C GLN A 376 24.61 -3.26 19.64
N TRP A 377 25.60 -2.93 20.49
CA TRP A 377 26.18 -3.85 21.49
C TRP A 377 25.13 -4.56 22.36
N TRP A 378 24.00 -3.90 22.62
CA TRP A 378 22.85 -4.41 23.38
C TRP A 378 22.06 -5.52 22.68
N ALA A 379 22.36 -5.79 21.41
CA ALA A 379 21.85 -6.92 20.63
C ALA A 379 22.79 -8.14 20.65
N VAL A 380 24.05 -7.96 21.10
CA VAL A 380 25.08 -9.02 21.18
C VAL A 380 25.30 -9.45 22.62
N LYS A 381 25.45 -8.48 23.52
CA LYS A 381 25.77 -8.71 24.92
C LYS A 381 24.47 -8.94 25.69
N SER A 382 24.38 -10.08 26.35
CA SER A 382 23.30 -10.37 27.30
C SER A 382 23.25 -9.28 28.37
N ARG A 383 22.05 -8.86 28.79
CA ARG A 383 21.92 -7.82 29.81
C ARG A 383 21.98 -8.45 31.20
N TRP A 384 22.96 -8.02 31.99
CA TRP A 384 23.18 -8.36 33.41
C TRP A 384 23.38 -9.86 33.72
N GLY A 385 24.60 -10.21 34.13
CA GLY A 385 24.91 -11.50 34.77
C GLY A 385 25.32 -12.64 33.83
N ASP A 386 25.69 -12.34 32.57
CA ASP A 386 26.26 -13.26 31.56
C ASP A 386 25.48 -14.56 31.28
N GLY A 387 24.27 -14.69 31.81
CA GLY A 387 23.37 -15.79 31.50
C GLY A 387 22.95 -15.77 30.02
N PRO A 388 22.81 -16.94 29.38
CA PRO A 388 22.29 -17.02 28.02
C PRO A 388 20.87 -16.43 27.98
N THR A 389 20.59 -15.60 26.97
CA THR A 389 19.27 -14.99 26.76
C THR A 389 18.22 -16.06 26.44
N LYS A 390 17.53 -16.52 27.48
CA LYS A 390 16.32 -17.34 27.33
C LYS A 390 15.16 -16.44 26.91
N TRP A 391 14.39 -16.88 25.91
CA TRP A 391 13.14 -16.23 25.54
C TRP A 391 12.13 -16.40 26.71
N GLY A 392 11.35 -15.37 27.06
CA GLY A 392 10.48 -15.40 28.24
C GLY A 392 10.74 -14.30 29.29
N GLN A 393 11.71 -13.40 29.08
CA GLN A 393 12.04 -12.32 30.05
C GLN A 393 11.46 -10.94 29.70
N LEU A 394 10.55 -10.84 28.74
CA LEU A 394 9.77 -9.61 28.55
C LEU A 394 8.80 -9.44 29.74
N SER A 395 8.56 -8.21 30.19
CA SER A 395 7.61 -7.90 31.29
C SER A 395 6.13 -8.19 30.96
N THR A 396 5.87 -8.90 29.87
CA THR A 396 4.58 -9.37 29.38
C THR A 396 4.53 -10.88 29.21
N GLU A 397 5.67 -11.59 29.37
CA GLU A 397 5.75 -13.04 29.34
C GLU A 397 5.73 -13.57 30.79
N VAL A 398 4.56 -13.58 31.42
CA VAL A 398 4.37 -14.21 32.74
C VAL A 398 3.98 -15.68 32.54
N PHE A 399 4.81 -16.59 33.03
CA PHE A 399 4.50 -18.01 33.07
C PHE A 399 3.53 -18.32 34.22
N GLU A 400 2.60 -19.23 34.00
CA GLU A 400 1.63 -19.67 35.02
C GLU A 400 2.34 -20.26 36.24
N ASP A 401 3.40 -21.04 36.01
CA ASP A 401 4.19 -21.64 37.08
C ASP A 401 4.88 -20.58 37.97
N ASP A 402 5.01 -19.33 37.53
CA ASP A 402 5.73 -18.24 38.21
C ASP A 402 4.78 -17.08 38.62
N ASP A 403 3.46 -17.34 38.71
CA ASP A 403 2.45 -16.38 39.18
C ASP A 403 2.65 -16.02 40.67
N PRO A 404 2.90 -14.74 41.02
CA PRO A 404 3.12 -14.31 42.40
C PRO A 404 1.84 -14.26 43.25
N SER A 405 0.66 -14.52 42.68
CA SER A 405 -0.61 -14.58 43.41
C SER A 405 -0.91 -15.94 44.04
N TRP A 406 -0.25 -17.01 43.59
CA TRP A 406 -0.43 -18.35 44.14
C TRP A 406 0.35 -18.53 45.45
N SER A 407 -0.28 -19.18 46.42
CA SER A 407 0.46 -19.66 47.60
C SER A 407 1.43 -20.80 47.23
N PRO A 408 2.50 -21.05 47.99
CA PRO A 408 3.43 -22.16 47.73
C PRO A 408 2.75 -23.54 47.68
N GLU A 409 1.69 -23.71 48.47
CA GLU A 409 0.88 -24.94 48.56
C GLU A 409 -0.05 -25.10 47.35
N GLU A 410 -0.70 -24.02 46.93
CA GLU A 410 -1.53 -23.95 45.71
C GLU A 410 -0.71 -24.19 44.43
N ARG A 411 0.52 -23.65 44.36
CA ARG A 411 1.47 -23.94 43.27
C ARG A 411 1.80 -25.43 43.17
N HIS A 412 1.96 -26.12 44.31
CA HIS A 412 2.23 -27.56 44.33
C HIS A 412 1.03 -28.36 43.81
N LEU A 413 -0.18 -28.05 44.29
CA LEU A 413 -1.41 -28.70 43.85
C LEU A 413 -1.66 -28.54 42.35
N GLN A 414 -1.35 -27.37 41.78
CA GLN A 414 -1.54 -27.12 40.35
C GLN A 414 -0.54 -27.89 39.47
N LEU A 415 0.70 -28.06 39.94
CA LEU A 415 1.71 -28.90 39.27
C LEU A 415 1.33 -30.39 39.33
N GLU A 416 0.91 -30.89 40.49
CA GLU A 416 0.46 -32.28 40.67
C GLU A 416 -0.76 -32.59 39.80
N LYS A 417 -1.68 -31.63 39.67
CA LYS A 417 -2.82 -31.74 38.75
C LYS A 417 -2.38 -31.84 37.28
N ARG A 418 -1.37 -31.07 36.84
CA ARG A 418 -0.83 -31.16 35.48
C ARG A 418 -0.20 -32.52 35.22
N GLU A 419 0.64 -33.01 36.14
CA GLU A 419 1.29 -34.32 36.02
C GLU A 419 0.23 -35.44 35.85
N ARG A 420 -0.85 -35.36 36.64
CA ARG A 420 -2.00 -36.26 36.53
C ARG A 420 -2.75 -36.15 35.20
N GLU A 421 -2.96 -34.94 34.67
CA GLU A 421 -3.57 -34.72 33.34
C GLU A 421 -2.66 -35.20 32.18
N GLU A 422 -1.34 -35.13 32.32
CA GLU A 422 -0.38 -35.64 31.32
C GLU A 422 -0.28 -37.17 31.37
N GLU A 423 -0.26 -37.78 32.57
CA GLU A 423 -0.41 -39.23 32.73
C GLU A 423 -1.71 -39.74 32.10
N GLU A 424 -2.83 -39.04 32.31
CA GLU A 424 -4.13 -39.44 31.78
C GLU A 424 -4.16 -39.36 30.24
N ARG A 425 -3.57 -38.33 29.64
CA ARG A 425 -3.37 -38.26 28.18
C ARG A 425 -2.50 -39.42 27.66
N GLN A 426 -1.37 -39.70 28.31
CA GLN A 426 -0.50 -40.80 27.91
C GLN A 426 -1.22 -42.17 28.00
N ARG A 427 -2.05 -42.38 29.04
CA ARG A 427 -2.91 -43.58 29.16
C ARG A 427 -3.97 -43.69 28.05
N VAL A 428 -4.49 -42.57 27.55
CA VAL A 428 -5.48 -42.53 26.46
C VAL A 428 -4.84 -42.73 25.08
N ASP A 429 -3.61 -42.23 24.87
CA ASP A 429 -2.90 -42.38 23.59
C ASP A 429 -2.27 -43.79 23.42
N LEU A 430 -1.86 -44.44 24.52
CA LEU A 430 -1.30 -45.81 24.54
C LEU A 430 -2.12 -46.86 23.76
N PRO A 431 -3.44 -47.05 23.98
CA PRO A 431 -4.23 -48.04 23.24
C PRO A 431 -4.32 -47.74 21.73
N THR A 432 -4.32 -46.46 21.35
CA THR A 432 -4.39 -46.02 19.95
C THR A 432 -3.11 -46.38 19.18
N ALA A 433 -1.96 -46.36 19.85
CA ALA A 433 -0.68 -46.78 19.27
C ALA A 433 -0.55 -48.32 19.15
N THR A 434 -1.19 -49.09 20.03
CA THR A 434 -1.14 -50.57 19.96
C THR A 434 -1.98 -51.17 18.84
N ASP A 435 -3.11 -50.55 18.47
CA ASP A 435 -3.97 -51.06 17.37
C ASP A 435 -3.31 -50.94 15.99
N LEU A 436 -2.47 -49.91 15.77
CA LEU A 436 -1.76 -49.71 14.51
C LEU A 436 -0.69 -50.78 14.24
N ASN A 437 -0.16 -51.43 15.27
CA ASN A 437 0.92 -52.42 15.14
C ASN A 437 0.45 -53.85 14.87
N ASN A 438 -0.87 -54.13 14.97
CA ASN A 438 -1.45 -55.46 14.77
C ASN A 438 -2.14 -55.66 13.40
N LEU A 439 -2.12 -54.65 12.53
CA LEU A 439 -2.68 -54.73 11.17
C LEU A 439 -1.81 -55.64 10.29
N LYS A 440 -2.36 -56.77 9.85
CA LYS A 440 -1.70 -57.66 8.89
C LYS A 440 -1.79 -57.08 7.47
N PRO A 441 -0.75 -57.21 6.63
CA PRO A 441 -0.73 -56.61 5.30
C PRO A 441 -1.76 -57.18 4.31
N GLU A 442 -2.42 -58.28 4.65
CA GLU A 442 -3.41 -58.95 3.79
C GLU A 442 -4.78 -58.26 3.81
N ASP A 443 -5.11 -57.49 4.86
CA ASP A 443 -6.38 -56.74 4.96
C ASP A 443 -6.43 -55.49 4.05
N LEU A 444 -5.30 -55.13 3.42
CA LEU A 444 -5.18 -53.96 2.54
C LEU A 444 -5.48 -54.25 1.06
N ILE A 445 -5.71 -55.52 0.66
CA ILE A 445 -5.93 -55.90 -0.74
C ILE A 445 -7.10 -56.90 -0.88
N SER A 446 -8.33 -56.40 -0.85
CA SER A 446 -9.49 -57.15 -1.38
C SER A 446 -10.48 -56.24 -2.10
N THR A 447 -10.48 -56.33 -3.43
CA THR A 447 -11.45 -55.69 -4.32
C THR A 447 -12.66 -56.61 -4.53
N LYS A 448 -13.84 -56.25 -3.99
CA LYS A 448 -15.14 -56.74 -4.47
C LYS A 448 -16.30 -55.83 -4.05
N ALA A 449 -17.42 -55.96 -4.76
CA ALA A 449 -18.47 -54.95 -4.84
C ALA A 449 -19.60 -55.06 -3.78
N LEU A 450 -20.29 -53.92 -3.61
CA LEU A 450 -21.62 -53.60 -3.04
C LEU A 450 -22.63 -54.78 -2.90
N PRO A 451 -23.60 -54.75 -1.93
CA PRO A 451 -24.49 -53.58 -1.73
C PRO A 451 -25.05 -53.27 -0.31
N SER A 452 -25.76 -52.13 -0.25
CA SER A 452 -26.85 -51.77 0.68
C SER A 452 -26.68 -51.93 2.21
N SER A 453 -26.51 -50.81 2.91
CA SER A 453 -27.41 -50.40 4.02
C SER A 453 -27.04 -49.03 4.60
N GLU A 454 -27.98 -48.48 5.35
CA GLU A 454 -28.12 -47.10 5.84
C GLU A 454 -26.91 -46.54 6.60
N ARG A 455 -26.53 -45.28 6.30
CA ARG A 455 -25.68 -44.47 7.17
C ARG A 455 -26.55 -43.65 8.13
N PRO A 456 -26.38 -43.76 9.47
CA PRO A 456 -27.17 -42.99 10.41
C PRO A 456 -26.85 -41.49 10.31
N GLN A 457 -27.90 -40.66 10.32
CA GLN A 457 -27.76 -39.21 10.26
C GLN A 457 -27.07 -38.67 11.52
N LYS A 458 -25.89 -38.04 11.36
CA LYS A 458 -25.34 -37.17 12.41
C LYS A 458 -26.22 -35.93 12.54
N LYS A 459 -27.05 -35.90 13.60
CA LYS A 459 -27.84 -34.73 14.00
C LYS A 459 -26.94 -33.50 14.09
N LYS A 460 -27.34 -32.47 13.34
CA LYS A 460 -26.82 -31.10 13.42
C LYS A 460 -27.10 -30.57 14.83
N LYS A 461 -26.06 -30.35 15.64
CA LYS A 461 -26.18 -29.66 16.93
C LYS A 461 -25.63 -28.24 16.76
N SER A 462 -26.51 -27.26 16.92
CA SER A 462 -26.18 -25.83 17.01
C SER A 462 -25.70 -25.46 18.42
N ASN A 463 -25.23 -24.22 18.58
CA ASN A 463 -24.54 -23.64 19.74
C ASN A 463 -23.10 -24.17 19.94
N ASP A 464 -22.14 -23.39 20.43
CA ASP A 464 -22.21 -21.99 20.91
C ASP A 464 -20.91 -21.21 20.62
N ASP A 465 -20.97 -19.88 20.72
CA ASP A 465 -19.89 -18.95 20.37
C ASP A 465 -18.88 -18.77 21.53
N THR A 466 -18.46 -19.87 22.16
CA THR A 466 -17.62 -19.87 23.37
C THR A 466 -16.51 -20.92 23.34
N ASN A 467 -15.35 -20.56 22.76
CA ASN A 467 -14.03 -20.79 23.39
C ASN A 467 -12.85 -20.12 22.63
N ILE A 468 -12.96 -18.82 22.38
CA ILE A 468 -11.80 -17.97 21.97
C ILE A 468 -10.89 -17.65 23.19
N ARG A 469 -11.17 -18.21 24.38
CA ARG A 469 -10.44 -17.95 25.63
C ARG A 469 -9.34 -18.96 25.99
N ASP A 470 -9.18 -20.05 25.23
CA ASP A 470 -8.17 -21.08 25.56
C ASP A 470 -7.23 -21.40 24.39
N ARG A 471 -6.69 -20.34 23.75
CA ARG A 471 -5.37 -20.43 23.12
C ARG A 471 -4.31 -20.29 24.19
N THR A 472 -4.20 -21.33 25.02
CA THR A 472 -3.04 -21.50 25.88
C THR A 472 -1.79 -21.62 24.98
N GLU A 473 -0.91 -20.61 25.02
CA GLU A 473 0.41 -20.69 24.40
C GLU A 473 1.39 -21.37 25.36
N TYR A 474 2.03 -22.44 24.88
CA TYR A 474 3.13 -23.13 25.57
C TYR A 474 4.46 -22.72 24.94
N LYS A 475 5.48 -22.45 25.78
CA LYS A 475 6.82 -22.05 25.34
C LYS A 475 7.85 -22.62 26.31
N ASP A 476 8.86 -23.31 25.78
CA ASP A 476 9.86 -24.08 26.54
C ASP A 476 9.25 -25.01 27.61
N GLY A 477 8.12 -25.65 27.27
CA GLY A 477 7.36 -26.56 28.14
C GLY A 477 6.44 -25.87 29.16
N LYS A 478 6.55 -24.56 29.35
CA LYS A 478 5.74 -23.79 30.32
C LYS A 478 4.52 -23.13 29.67
N ARG A 479 3.45 -22.94 30.46
CA ARG A 479 2.21 -22.27 30.06
C ARG A 479 2.29 -20.76 30.30
N LEU A 480 1.87 -19.96 29.33
CA LEU A 480 1.83 -18.50 29.44
C LEU A 480 0.47 -18.02 29.98
N MET A 481 0.45 -17.28 31.09
CA MET A 481 -0.80 -16.86 31.78
C MET A 481 -1.57 -15.77 31.04
N TYR A 482 -0.88 -14.86 30.34
CA TYR A 482 -1.50 -13.63 29.88
C TYR A 482 -0.94 -13.09 28.55
N THR A 483 -1.65 -13.38 27.46
CA THR A 483 -1.63 -12.52 26.27
C THR A 483 -2.76 -11.51 26.35
N ALA A 484 -2.42 -10.23 26.55
CA ALA A 484 -3.38 -9.13 26.40
C ALA A 484 -4.05 -9.19 25.01
N PRO A 485 -5.36 -8.86 24.90
CA PRO A 485 -6.06 -8.89 23.61
C PRO A 485 -5.33 -8.03 22.58
N LEU A 486 -5.16 -8.58 21.36
CA LEU A 486 -4.34 -7.99 20.30
C LEU A 486 -4.70 -6.52 20.04
N ARG A 487 -3.91 -5.60 20.59
CA ARG A 487 -3.78 -4.25 20.03
C ARG A 487 -3.34 -4.43 18.57
N ARG A 488 -3.94 -3.67 17.65
CA ARG A 488 -3.71 -3.77 16.18
C ARG A 488 -2.23 -4.05 15.88
N LYS A 489 -1.93 -5.00 14.98
CA LYS A 489 -0.57 -5.53 14.71
C LYS A 489 0.54 -4.46 14.67
N TRP A 490 0.29 -3.31 14.04
CA TRP A 490 1.22 -2.18 14.01
C TRP A 490 1.60 -1.66 15.41
N TYR A 491 0.68 -1.60 16.36
CA TYR A 491 0.96 -1.15 17.73
C TYR A 491 1.87 -2.13 18.49
N GLN A 492 1.70 -3.44 18.26
CA GLN A 492 2.63 -4.44 18.79
C GLN A 492 4.02 -4.32 18.14
N GLU A 493 4.11 -4.00 16.85
CA GLU A 493 5.38 -3.71 16.17
C GLU A 493 6.06 -2.43 16.71
N TRP A 494 5.30 -1.44 17.18
CA TRP A 494 5.83 -0.22 17.82
C TRP A 494 6.25 -0.43 19.29
N ALA A 495 5.59 -1.31 20.03
CA ALA A 495 5.96 -1.62 21.42
C ALA A 495 7.16 -2.58 21.53
N ASN A 496 7.42 -3.38 20.51
CA ASN A 496 8.53 -4.32 20.47
C ASN A 496 9.86 -3.62 20.11
N VAL A 497 10.62 -3.21 21.13
CA VAL A 497 12.01 -2.72 20.96
C VAL A 497 12.90 -3.89 20.52
N ARG A 498 13.15 -4.00 19.22
CA ARG A 498 14.05 -4.99 18.62
C ARG A 498 15.31 -4.32 18.08
N PRO A 499 16.46 -5.02 18.02
CA PRO A 499 17.58 -4.59 17.20
C PRO A 499 17.11 -4.25 15.80
N ASN A 500 17.57 -3.12 15.25
CA ASN A 500 17.32 -2.77 13.85
C ASN A 500 17.70 -3.96 12.97
N SER A 501 16.71 -4.62 12.38
CA SER A 501 16.97 -5.76 11.50
C SER A 501 17.83 -5.32 10.33
N LEU A 502 18.62 -6.25 9.80
CA LEU A 502 19.22 -6.10 8.48
C LEU A 502 18.12 -5.71 7.49
N THR A 503 18.35 -4.60 6.79
CA THR A 503 17.48 -4.11 5.71
C THR A 503 17.81 -4.76 4.36
N TRP A 504 18.78 -5.67 4.36
CA TRP A 504 19.18 -6.48 3.21
C TRP A 504 18.13 -7.55 2.94
N ASP A 505 17.97 -7.90 1.66
CA ASP A 505 17.05 -8.92 1.17
C ASP A 505 17.88 -10.10 0.62
N ASP A 506 17.75 -11.26 1.23
CA ASP A 506 18.51 -12.48 0.90
C ASP A 506 18.25 -13.02 -0.52
N LYS A 507 17.26 -12.47 -1.24
CA LYS A 507 16.93 -12.81 -2.63
C LYS A 507 17.32 -11.73 -3.64
N MET A 508 17.82 -10.58 -3.18
CA MET A 508 18.30 -9.48 -4.04
C MET A 508 19.84 -9.50 -4.14
N ILE A 509 20.35 -9.63 -5.36
CA ILE A 509 21.75 -9.39 -5.71
C ILE A 509 21.86 -7.90 -6.07
N TYR A 510 22.37 -7.10 -5.14
CA TYR A 510 22.45 -5.65 -5.32
C TYR A 510 23.43 -5.27 -6.44
N LYS A 511 22.94 -4.57 -7.48
CA LYS A 511 23.73 -4.09 -8.62
C LYS A 511 23.26 -2.71 -9.11
N ARG A 512 24.18 -1.87 -9.60
CA ARG A 512 23.90 -0.54 -10.19
C ARG A 512 23.69 -0.63 -11.71
N ILE A 513 22.87 -1.58 -12.14
CA ILE A 513 22.57 -1.79 -13.58
C ILE A 513 22.07 -0.48 -14.19
N GLY A 514 22.64 -0.10 -15.33
CA GLY A 514 22.31 1.11 -16.08
C GLY A 514 22.99 2.41 -15.62
N MET A 515 23.87 2.38 -14.61
CA MET A 515 24.65 3.55 -14.17
C MET A 515 25.41 4.18 -15.35
N PRO A 516 25.43 5.52 -15.55
CA PRO A 516 26.03 6.13 -16.75
C PRO A 516 27.56 6.01 -16.77
N ASP A 517 28.24 6.51 -15.73
CA ASP A 517 29.69 6.36 -15.53
C ASP A 517 30.01 6.02 -14.06
N PRO A 518 30.51 4.80 -13.78
CA PRO A 518 30.98 4.41 -12.45
C PRO A 518 32.09 5.30 -11.86
N GLN A 519 32.92 5.95 -12.69
CA GLN A 519 34.06 6.76 -12.23
C GLN A 519 33.59 8.06 -11.58
N GLU A 520 32.72 8.82 -12.24
CA GLU A 520 32.14 10.05 -11.69
C GLU A 520 31.39 9.78 -10.36
N GLY A 521 30.71 8.64 -10.28
CA GLY A 521 29.99 8.21 -9.08
C GLY A 521 28.59 8.81 -8.92
N TRP A 522 28.00 9.31 -10.01
CA TRP A 522 26.58 9.65 -10.10
C TRP A 522 25.77 8.42 -10.52
N ASP A 523 24.68 8.13 -9.80
CA ASP A 523 23.71 7.11 -10.17
C ASP A 523 22.37 7.76 -10.52
N ASP A 524 21.76 7.30 -11.62
CA ASP A 524 20.45 7.73 -12.12
C ASP A 524 19.42 6.66 -11.75
N VAL A 525 18.60 6.96 -10.75
CA VAL A 525 17.62 6.03 -10.15
C VAL A 525 16.22 6.43 -10.58
N TYR A 526 15.45 5.46 -11.06
CA TYR A 526 14.13 5.70 -11.63
C TYR A 526 13.00 5.12 -10.77
N MET A 527 11.83 5.76 -10.83
CA MET A 527 10.59 5.29 -10.24
C MET A 527 9.40 5.58 -11.15
N ILE A 528 8.44 4.65 -11.26
CA ILE A 528 7.09 4.96 -11.75
C ILE A 528 6.22 5.35 -10.57
N SER A 529 5.63 6.53 -10.68
CA SER A 529 4.88 7.22 -9.65
C SER A 529 3.41 7.26 -10.07
N GLY A 530 2.56 6.51 -9.38
CA GLY A 530 1.14 6.33 -9.72
C GLY A 530 0.21 7.08 -8.76
N ALA A 531 -0.78 7.79 -9.28
CA ALA A 531 -1.80 8.50 -8.51
C ALA A 531 -3.14 8.44 -9.25
N ASN A 532 -4.25 8.21 -8.54
CA ASN A 532 -5.58 8.02 -9.14
C ASN A 532 -5.55 6.91 -10.22
N HIS A 533 -5.83 7.26 -11.48
CA HIS A 533 -5.67 6.41 -12.67
C HIS A 533 -4.55 6.90 -13.62
N HIS A 534 -3.67 7.76 -13.13
CA HIS A 534 -2.52 8.28 -13.87
C HIS A 534 -1.20 7.71 -13.34
N ALA A 535 -0.17 7.74 -14.17
CA ALA A 535 1.20 7.50 -13.75
C ALA A 535 2.18 8.50 -14.40
N CYS A 536 3.29 8.77 -13.73
CA CYS A 536 4.41 9.54 -14.25
C CYS A 536 5.74 8.81 -14.01
N ILE A 537 6.77 9.21 -14.76
CA ILE A 537 8.15 8.76 -14.58
C ILE A 537 8.89 9.78 -13.72
N VAL A 538 9.64 9.29 -12.75
CA VAL A 538 10.48 10.10 -11.86
C VAL A 538 11.91 9.60 -11.92
N LYS A 539 12.85 10.53 -12.09
CA LYS A 539 14.29 10.27 -11.97
C LYS A 539 14.85 11.02 -10.76
N LEU A 540 15.73 10.35 -10.02
CA LEU A 540 16.64 10.94 -9.05
C LEU A 540 18.08 10.67 -9.49
N THR A 541 18.84 11.73 -9.76
CA THR A 541 20.29 11.65 -9.92
C THR A 541 20.95 11.99 -8.58
N VAL A 542 21.74 11.06 -8.04
CA VAL A 542 22.37 11.19 -6.72
C VAL A 542 23.85 10.76 -6.76
N HIS A 543 24.69 11.49 -6.05
CA HIS A 543 26.13 11.19 -5.98
C HIS A 543 26.43 10.21 -4.84
N LYS A 544 27.43 9.33 -5.03
CA LYS A 544 27.92 8.39 -4.02
C LYS A 544 28.25 9.06 -2.66
N ASN A 545 28.76 10.29 -2.67
CA ASN A 545 29.06 11.03 -1.43
C ASN A 545 27.79 11.42 -0.64
N TYR A 546 26.67 11.66 -1.33
CA TYR A 546 25.39 11.94 -0.67
C TYR A 546 24.87 10.70 0.05
N LEU A 547 24.95 9.53 -0.60
CA LEU A 547 24.55 8.26 0.01
C LEU A 547 25.45 7.88 1.19
N GLU A 548 26.77 8.05 1.06
CA GLU A 548 27.72 7.82 2.16
C GLU A 548 27.51 8.79 3.33
N TRP A 549 27.16 10.05 3.06
CA TRP A 549 26.76 11.02 4.09
C TRP A 549 25.46 10.60 4.79
N LEU A 550 24.44 10.14 4.05
CA LEU A 550 23.22 9.59 4.65
C LEU A 550 23.49 8.37 5.53
N GLU A 551 24.44 7.51 5.17
CA GLU A 551 24.78 6.31 5.95
C GLU A 551 25.62 6.64 7.20
N THR A 552 26.65 7.49 7.06
CA THR A 552 27.71 7.67 8.08
C THR A 552 27.65 9.00 8.82
N GLY A 553 27.02 10.03 8.24
CA GLY A 553 27.10 11.42 8.70
C GLY A 553 28.46 12.11 8.43
N ALA A 554 29.42 11.40 7.85
CA ALA A 554 30.74 11.92 7.47
C ALA A 554 30.83 12.16 5.96
N VAL A 555 31.82 12.95 5.54
CA VAL A 555 32.13 13.20 4.13
C VAL A 555 33.63 13.07 3.90
N LYS A 556 34.02 12.37 2.85
CA LYS A 556 35.43 12.24 2.45
C LYS A 556 35.99 13.61 2.04
N GLN A 557 37.17 13.95 2.55
CA GLN A 557 37.78 15.27 2.37
C GLN A 557 38.11 15.62 0.90
N ASP A 558 38.15 14.64 -0.01
CA ASP A 558 38.30 14.84 -1.46
C ASP A 558 37.28 15.83 -2.06
N ALA A 559 36.14 16.05 -1.38
CA ALA A 559 35.14 17.04 -1.74
C ALA A 559 35.61 18.51 -1.59
N LEU A 560 36.62 18.78 -0.75
CA LEU A 560 37.14 20.13 -0.46
C LEU A 560 38.27 20.57 -1.40
N THR A 561 38.97 19.62 -2.05
CA THR A 561 40.11 19.91 -2.92
C THR A 561 39.68 20.28 -4.35
N ARG A 562 38.75 19.52 -4.95
CA ARG A 562 38.24 19.84 -6.30
C ARG A 562 37.36 21.10 -6.37
N THR A 563 36.78 21.54 -5.25
CA THR A 563 35.94 22.74 -5.19
C THR A 563 36.74 24.05 -5.19
N ARG A 564 38.09 24.00 -5.18
CA ARG A 564 38.90 25.19 -4.87
C ARG A 564 39.99 25.58 -5.87
N GLN A 565 40.33 24.74 -6.87
CA GLN A 565 41.47 25.03 -7.76
C GLN A 565 41.21 24.93 -9.27
N ASP A 566 40.21 24.20 -9.76
CA ASP A 566 39.90 24.09 -11.21
C ASP A 566 38.39 24.09 -11.50
N VAL A 567 37.74 25.27 -11.46
CA VAL A 567 36.35 25.41 -11.93
C VAL A 567 36.19 26.69 -12.75
N ASP A 568 36.08 26.51 -14.06
CA ASP A 568 35.70 27.56 -15.02
C ASP A 568 34.22 27.96 -14.76
N PRO A 569 33.89 29.26 -14.54
CA PRO A 569 32.54 29.72 -14.22
C PRO A 569 31.45 29.38 -15.25
N LEU A 570 31.81 29.01 -16.49
CA LEU A 570 30.85 28.58 -17.51
C LEU A 570 30.51 27.08 -17.45
N SER A 571 31.24 26.27 -16.69
CA SER A 571 30.97 24.83 -16.58
C SER A 571 29.93 24.55 -15.49
N ALA A 572 28.71 24.14 -15.90
CA ALA A 572 27.60 23.84 -15.00
C ALA A 572 27.75 22.47 -14.29
N VAL A 573 28.84 22.30 -13.52
CA VAL A 573 29.16 21.04 -12.83
C VAL A 573 28.12 20.75 -11.75
N ARG A 574 27.54 19.54 -11.77
CA ARG A 574 26.56 19.08 -10.78
C ARG A 574 27.17 19.06 -9.38
N GLN A 575 26.44 19.58 -8.40
CA GLN A 575 26.94 19.75 -7.03
C GLN A 575 26.61 18.51 -6.18
N HIS A 576 27.63 17.85 -5.61
CA HIS A 576 27.47 16.59 -4.86
C HIS A 576 26.49 16.64 -3.66
N HIS A 577 26.13 17.83 -3.19
CA HIS A 577 25.24 18.05 -2.05
C HIS A 577 23.77 18.30 -2.43
N ILE A 578 23.44 18.27 -3.72
CA ILE A 578 22.09 18.46 -4.28
C ILE A 578 21.57 17.12 -4.81
N LEU A 579 20.30 16.85 -4.54
CA LEU A 579 19.52 15.76 -5.13
C LEU A 579 18.80 16.29 -6.37
N TYR A 580 19.23 15.92 -7.57
CA TYR A 580 18.61 16.37 -8.81
C TYR A 580 17.45 15.44 -9.17
N MET A 581 16.23 15.96 -9.10
CA MET A 581 15.00 15.19 -9.30
C MET A 581 14.24 15.72 -10.51
N SER A 582 13.74 14.83 -11.36
CA SER A 582 12.94 15.19 -12.54
C SER A 582 11.69 14.32 -12.59
N ARG A 583 10.53 14.94 -12.78
CA ARG A 583 9.24 14.28 -12.92
C ARG A 583 8.66 14.60 -14.28
N SER A 584 8.13 13.60 -14.98
CA SER A 584 7.38 13.82 -16.23
C SER A 584 6.01 14.43 -15.94
N ARG A 585 5.29 14.81 -17.00
CA ARG A 585 3.84 14.98 -16.89
C ARG A 585 3.17 13.71 -16.35
N TRP A 586 1.98 13.86 -15.78
CA TRP A 586 1.10 12.73 -15.46
C TRP A 586 0.41 12.25 -16.75
N PHE A 587 0.45 10.93 -16.99
CA PHE A 587 -0.18 10.27 -18.12
C PHE A 587 -1.42 9.51 -17.64
N ASP A 588 -2.57 9.82 -18.22
CA ASP A 588 -3.82 9.09 -17.99
C ASP A 588 -3.78 7.71 -18.66
N MET A 589 -4.01 6.65 -17.90
CA MET A 589 -4.08 5.28 -18.43
C MET A 589 -5.37 4.99 -19.20
N PHE A 590 -6.45 5.77 -19.01
CA PHE A 590 -7.67 5.66 -19.82
C PHE A 590 -7.50 6.29 -21.21
N ASN A 591 -6.65 7.31 -21.34
CA ASN A 591 -6.41 7.98 -22.62
C ASN A 591 -5.45 7.16 -23.50
N THR A 592 -5.92 6.78 -24.70
CA THR A 592 -5.21 5.91 -25.65
C THR A 592 -3.81 6.41 -26.02
N GLU A 593 -3.65 7.70 -26.31
CA GLU A 593 -2.35 8.25 -26.69
C GLU A 593 -1.42 8.42 -25.48
N GLN A 594 -1.93 8.90 -24.34
CA GLN A 594 -1.09 9.07 -23.14
C GLN A 594 -0.57 7.75 -22.58
N ARG A 595 -1.33 6.64 -22.63
CA ARG A 595 -0.82 5.33 -22.24
C ARG A 595 0.21 4.75 -23.22
N LYS A 596 0.10 5.09 -24.51
CA LYS A 596 1.08 4.73 -25.55
C LYS A 596 2.38 5.51 -25.35
N ASP A 597 2.30 6.81 -25.07
CA ASP A 597 3.45 7.65 -24.67
C ASP A 597 4.14 7.08 -23.43
N LEU A 598 3.37 6.76 -22.38
CA LEU A 598 3.89 6.21 -21.14
C LEU A 598 4.61 4.87 -21.37
N LEU A 599 4.01 3.93 -22.13
CA LEU A 599 4.69 2.68 -22.48
C LEU A 599 5.97 2.93 -23.29
N THR A 600 5.95 3.90 -24.22
CA THR A 600 7.11 4.30 -25.02
C THR A 600 8.24 4.86 -24.14
N GLY A 601 7.92 5.70 -23.16
CA GLY A 601 8.88 6.19 -22.16
C GLY A 601 9.44 5.08 -21.26
N ILE A 602 8.59 4.17 -20.78
CA ILE A 602 9.02 2.97 -20.03
C ILE A 602 9.99 2.13 -20.87
N TRP A 603 9.71 1.96 -22.17
CA TRP A 603 10.56 1.20 -23.07
C TRP A 603 11.90 1.89 -23.35
N ARG A 604 11.90 3.21 -23.52
CA ARG A 604 13.12 4.04 -23.60
C ARG A 604 13.99 3.84 -22.35
N LEU A 605 13.41 3.96 -21.16
CA LEU A 605 14.12 3.73 -19.89
C LEU A 605 14.70 2.31 -19.78
N LEU A 606 13.91 1.28 -20.07
CA LEU A 606 14.38 -0.11 -20.00
C LEU A 606 15.49 -0.40 -21.00
N SER A 607 15.44 0.22 -22.19
CA SER A 607 16.51 0.16 -23.20
C SER A 607 17.79 0.84 -22.71
N TRP A 608 17.68 2.05 -22.14
CA TRP A 608 18.81 2.76 -21.54
C TRP A 608 19.45 2.01 -20.37
N ILE A 609 18.63 1.47 -19.45
CA ILE A 609 19.12 0.78 -18.24
C ILE A 609 19.79 -0.56 -18.59
N ASN A 610 19.32 -1.28 -19.61
CA ASN A 610 19.86 -2.60 -19.97
C ASN A 610 20.88 -2.58 -21.11
N ARG A 611 21.24 -1.41 -21.65
CA ARG A 611 22.08 -1.23 -22.85
C ARG A 611 23.37 -2.06 -22.84
N ASP A 612 24.05 -2.16 -21.69
CA ASP A 612 25.37 -2.80 -21.54
C ASP A 612 25.30 -4.34 -21.42
N GLU A 613 24.12 -4.87 -21.13
CA GLU A 613 23.89 -6.30 -20.84
C GLU A 613 22.97 -6.98 -21.89
N ILE A 614 22.78 -6.36 -23.05
CA ILE A 614 21.98 -6.86 -24.17
C ILE A 614 22.91 -7.48 -25.24
N PRO A 615 22.52 -8.59 -25.90
CA PRO A 615 23.36 -9.20 -26.93
C PRO A 615 23.70 -8.22 -28.06
N LYS A 616 24.98 -8.15 -28.46
CA LYS A 616 25.48 -7.20 -29.46
C LYS A 616 24.66 -7.19 -30.76
N ALA A 617 24.20 -8.36 -31.21
CA ALA A 617 23.35 -8.49 -32.40
C ALA A 617 22.03 -7.68 -32.35
N GLU A 618 21.45 -7.45 -31.16
CA GLU A 618 20.26 -6.59 -31.03
C GLU A 618 20.62 -5.10 -31.11
N TYR A 619 21.83 -4.74 -30.66
CA TYR A 619 22.38 -3.39 -30.85
C TYR A 619 22.68 -3.12 -32.32
N ASP A 620 23.32 -4.07 -33.01
CA ASP A 620 23.61 -3.99 -34.44
C ASP A 620 22.31 -3.85 -35.27
N ARG A 621 21.23 -4.57 -34.91
CA ARG A 621 19.90 -4.42 -35.54
C ARG A 621 19.28 -3.05 -35.31
N ARG A 622 19.39 -2.49 -34.10
CA ARG A 622 18.90 -1.13 -33.80
C ARG A 622 19.63 -0.10 -34.65
N GLU A 623 20.95 -0.21 -34.78
CA GLU A 623 21.74 0.67 -35.65
C GLU A 623 21.38 0.52 -37.12
N GLU A 624 21.13 -0.70 -37.60
CA GLU A 624 20.65 -0.94 -38.98
C GLU A 624 19.28 -0.28 -39.23
N LEU A 625 18.36 -0.35 -38.26
CA LEU A 625 17.06 0.33 -38.34
C LEU A 625 17.22 1.86 -38.32
N ARG A 626 18.11 2.39 -37.47
CA ARG A 626 18.40 3.83 -37.39
C ARG A 626 18.93 4.37 -38.73
N ARG A 627 19.86 3.63 -39.35
CA ARG A 627 20.43 3.93 -40.67
C ARG A 627 19.45 3.76 -41.86
N LYS A 628 18.26 3.21 -41.63
CA LYS A 628 17.17 3.12 -42.64
C LYS A 628 16.11 4.22 -42.48
N GLN A 629 16.16 4.97 -41.38
CA GLN A 629 15.24 6.09 -41.09
C GLN A 629 15.88 7.47 -41.34
N GLN A 630 17.22 7.51 -41.40
CA GLN A 630 18.02 8.62 -41.91
C GLN A 630 18.17 8.50 -43.43
#